data_AF-A0AA91JNR0-F1
#
_entry.id   AF-A0AA91JNR0-F1
#
_cell.length_a   1.000
_cell.length_b   1.000
_cell.length_c   1.000
_cell.angle_alpha   90.00
_cell.angle_beta   90.00
_cell.angle_gamma   90.00
#
_symmetry.space_group_name_H-M   'P 1'
#
loop_
_entity.id
_entity.type
_entity.pdbx_description
1 polymer ?
#
loop_
_entity_poly.entity_id
_entity_poly.type
_entity_poly.pdbx_seq_one_letter_code
_entity_poly.pdbx_strand_id
1 'polypeptide(L)'
;MIISSKELFINSTELNEKIKDILTDDRIFGLMSHHVFEDFIDEKQFKLVSDELNEKRSQGKFSIIYGVGASLVENIDLIIYVDLARWEIQKRYRSGEYSNWQGANTGEDSLRMIKRGYFFEWPLADRYKRKIANNIDYLLDIHDEANPKLIKYSDYIGGLKEVVAQPFSLVPFFDPGIWGGTWMQKTFDVGRKEKNLAWSFNGVPEENSLLLNFSGTRIEIPANNLIFNFGEELLGTRTFGRFGHEFPIRFNFLDTMDGQNLSLQVHPKVDYAQEKFGVNYTQDESYYVLEAKNDAVVYLGVNNGVEKDALISALKEAEKGDVSFDDQKYIYRYQMKKHDHYSIPSGTIHSSGKDSVILEISATPNRFTFKLWDWDRVDFDGLPRPVNIDHGEANIDIYKDQQWVEKELINPFSTIAKGEGWLEEKTGLHETEFIETRRHTFNRKVRHENHGSVNVLNLVEGKEALVTSPTGEFDPYRIQYAQTFIIPATIESYDIEPYGVSLGETIKTMKAFVR
;
A
#
# COMPACT_ATOMS: atom_id res chain seq x y z
N MET A 1 -23.81 -9.57 -32.07
CA MET A 1 -23.12 -10.78 -31.56
C MET A 1 -22.48 -10.42 -30.22
N ILE A 2 -22.45 -11.32 -29.24
CA ILE A 2 -21.83 -11.05 -27.94
C ILE A 2 -20.90 -12.23 -27.65
N ILE A 3 -19.62 -11.95 -27.45
CA ILE A 3 -18.55 -12.94 -27.23
C ILE A 3 -17.84 -12.64 -25.92
N SER A 4 -17.55 -13.67 -25.14
CA SER A 4 -16.70 -13.55 -23.96
C SER A 4 -15.23 -13.63 -24.37
N SER A 5 -14.39 -12.71 -23.90
CA SER A 5 -12.95 -12.76 -24.15
C SER A 5 -12.29 -14.00 -23.54
N LYS A 6 -12.97 -14.71 -22.62
CA LYS A 6 -12.49 -16.00 -22.11
C LYS A 6 -12.24 -17.02 -23.22
N GLU A 7 -12.96 -16.91 -24.33
CA GLU A 7 -12.81 -17.79 -25.50
C GLU A 7 -11.50 -17.54 -26.25
N LEU A 8 -10.83 -16.39 -26.05
CA LEU A 8 -9.57 -16.05 -26.71
C LEU A 8 -8.34 -16.74 -26.08
N PHE A 9 -8.48 -17.26 -24.87
CA PHE A 9 -7.35 -17.74 -24.08
C PHE A 9 -7.41 -19.25 -23.87
N ILE A 10 -6.25 -19.83 -23.57
CA ILE A 10 -6.14 -21.21 -23.10
C ILE A 10 -6.99 -21.43 -21.84
N ASN A 11 -7.38 -22.69 -21.62
CA ASN A 11 -8.20 -23.06 -20.48
C ASN A 11 -7.46 -22.91 -19.14
N SER A 12 -8.22 -22.96 -18.04
CA SER A 12 -7.69 -22.77 -16.68
C SER A 12 -6.58 -23.77 -16.32
N THR A 13 -6.66 -25.01 -16.79
CA THR A 13 -5.65 -26.04 -16.49
C THR A 13 -4.31 -25.69 -17.13
N GLU A 14 -4.32 -25.34 -18.42
CA GLU A 14 -3.11 -24.97 -19.16
C GLU A 14 -2.50 -23.66 -18.64
N LEU A 15 -3.34 -22.69 -18.29
CA LEU A 15 -2.88 -21.44 -17.68
C LEU A 15 -2.23 -21.69 -16.31
N ASN A 16 -2.88 -22.48 -15.45
CA ASN A 16 -2.36 -22.78 -14.12
C ASN A 16 -1.02 -23.51 -14.18
N GLU A 17 -0.83 -24.40 -15.17
CA GLU A 17 0.46 -25.06 -15.38
C GLU A 17 1.54 -24.06 -15.80
N LYS A 18 1.23 -23.12 -16.71
CA LYS A 18 2.19 -22.09 -17.15
C LYS A 18 2.66 -21.17 -16.04
N ILE A 19 1.81 -20.88 -15.05
CA ILE A 19 2.15 -19.97 -13.94
C ILE A 19 2.56 -20.70 -12.67
N LYS A 20 2.69 -22.02 -12.70
CA LYS A 20 2.98 -22.83 -11.50
C LYS A 20 4.26 -22.38 -10.80
N ASP A 21 5.32 -22.11 -11.56
CA ASP A 21 6.61 -21.68 -11.01
C ASP A 21 6.57 -20.23 -10.49
N ILE A 22 5.65 -19.41 -11.01
CA ILE A 22 5.40 -18.05 -10.53
C ILE A 22 4.67 -18.09 -9.18
N LEU A 23 3.67 -18.94 -9.05
CA LEU A 23 2.94 -19.03 -7.80
C LEU A 23 3.78 -19.77 -6.77
N THR A 24 4.43 -20.89 -7.06
CA THR A 24 5.10 -21.76 -6.07
C THR A 24 4.13 -22.36 -5.03
N ASP A 25 4.59 -23.34 -4.26
CA ASP A 25 3.80 -24.02 -3.21
C ASP A 25 3.67 -23.21 -1.91
N ASP A 26 4.38 -22.08 -1.76
CA ASP A 26 4.22 -21.19 -0.61
C ASP A 26 2.75 -20.71 -0.51
N ARG A 27 2.21 -20.44 0.68
CA ARG A 27 0.81 -19.98 0.78
C ARG A 27 0.64 -18.52 0.38
N ILE A 28 1.63 -17.68 0.62
CA ILE A 28 1.56 -16.21 0.56
C ILE A 28 2.45 -15.65 -0.54
N PHE A 29 3.67 -16.16 -0.69
CA PHE A 29 4.69 -15.60 -1.57
C PHE A 29 4.76 -16.31 -2.93
N GLY A 30 5.14 -15.56 -3.96
CA GLY A 30 5.43 -16.05 -5.29
C GLY A 30 6.56 -15.24 -5.94
N LEU A 31 6.73 -15.38 -7.24
CA LEU A 31 7.68 -14.62 -8.05
C LEU A 31 6.96 -13.54 -8.86
N MET A 32 7.54 -12.35 -8.97
CA MET A 32 6.96 -11.30 -9.81
C MET A 32 6.93 -11.73 -11.28
N SER A 33 5.73 -11.78 -11.87
CA SER A 33 5.56 -12.24 -13.24
C SER A 33 5.86 -11.16 -14.28
N HIS A 34 6.57 -11.58 -15.33
CA HIS A 34 6.79 -10.81 -16.55
C HIS A 34 5.88 -11.22 -17.71
N HIS A 35 4.93 -12.14 -17.49
CA HIS A 35 4.03 -12.59 -18.53
C HIS A 35 3.18 -11.47 -19.13
N VAL A 36 2.78 -11.62 -20.38
CA VAL A 36 1.83 -10.75 -21.07
C VAL A 36 0.59 -11.55 -21.47
N PHE A 37 -0.51 -10.87 -21.81
CA PHE A 37 -1.74 -11.58 -22.20
C PHE A 37 -1.54 -12.51 -23.40
N GLU A 38 -0.67 -12.11 -24.32
CA GLU A 38 -0.30 -12.85 -25.52
C GLU A 38 0.28 -14.25 -25.20
N ASP A 39 0.90 -14.45 -24.03
CA ASP A 39 1.45 -15.75 -23.61
C ASP A 39 0.37 -16.83 -23.34
N PHE A 40 -0.89 -16.39 -23.18
CA PHE A 40 -2.04 -17.22 -22.81
C PHE A 40 -3.10 -17.30 -23.90
N ILE A 41 -2.86 -16.73 -25.07
CA ILE A 41 -3.80 -16.80 -26.19
C ILE A 41 -3.89 -18.25 -26.70
N ASP A 42 -5.11 -18.75 -26.89
CA ASP A 42 -5.34 -19.94 -27.72
C ASP A 42 -5.40 -19.47 -29.17
N GLU A 43 -4.29 -19.64 -29.90
CA GLU A 43 -4.14 -19.18 -31.29
C GLU A 43 -5.26 -19.66 -32.22
N LYS A 44 -5.77 -20.87 -32.00
CA LYS A 44 -6.85 -21.43 -32.83
C LYS A 44 -8.15 -20.70 -32.53
N GLN A 45 -8.51 -20.55 -31.26
CA GLN A 45 -9.75 -19.87 -30.88
C GLN A 45 -9.69 -18.38 -31.20
N PHE A 46 -8.55 -17.74 -30.95
CA PHE A 46 -8.34 -16.33 -31.27
C PHE A 46 -8.57 -16.04 -32.75
N LYS A 47 -8.02 -16.89 -33.63
CA LYS A 47 -8.27 -16.78 -35.07
C LYS A 47 -9.74 -16.98 -35.43
N LEU A 48 -10.38 -18.01 -34.90
CA LEU A 48 -11.80 -18.29 -35.16
C LEU A 48 -12.70 -17.11 -34.75
N VAL A 49 -12.50 -16.58 -33.53
CA VAL A 49 -13.26 -15.44 -33.01
C VAL A 49 -12.99 -14.18 -33.83
N SER A 50 -11.73 -13.93 -34.20
CA SER A 50 -11.34 -12.77 -35.02
C SER A 50 -11.95 -12.83 -36.42
N ASP A 51 -11.92 -13.99 -37.08
CA ASP A 51 -12.54 -14.20 -38.39
C ASP A 51 -14.06 -13.99 -38.32
N GLU A 52 -14.73 -14.51 -37.29
CA GLU A 52 -16.17 -14.31 -37.09
C GLU A 52 -16.52 -12.83 -36.86
N LEU A 53 -15.76 -12.12 -36.02
CA LEU A 53 -15.94 -10.69 -35.78
C LEU A 53 -15.80 -9.88 -37.07
N ASN A 54 -14.76 -10.16 -37.86
CA ASN A 54 -14.52 -9.51 -39.16
C ASN A 54 -15.65 -9.81 -40.16
N GLU A 55 -16.15 -11.04 -40.21
CA GLU A 55 -17.28 -11.41 -41.05
C GLU A 55 -18.55 -10.62 -40.66
N LYS A 56 -18.91 -10.58 -39.36
CA LYS A 56 -20.06 -9.79 -38.89
C LYS A 56 -19.89 -8.30 -39.21
N ARG A 57 -18.68 -7.76 -39.02
CA ARG A 57 -18.35 -6.37 -39.36
C ARG A 57 -18.57 -6.09 -40.85
N SER A 58 -18.09 -6.97 -41.73
CA SER A 58 -18.29 -6.85 -43.19
C SER A 58 -19.77 -6.86 -43.61
N GLN A 59 -20.62 -7.50 -42.80
CA GLN A 59 -22.08 -7.54 -42.97
C GLN A 59 -22.79 -6.32 -42.35
N GLY A 60 -22.04 -5.34 -41.81
CA GLY A 60 -22.59 -4.18 -41.11
C GLY A 60 -23.26 -4.53 -39.78
N LYS A 61 -22.94 -5.68 -39.18
CA LYS A 61 -23.55 -6.14 -37.93
C LYS A 61 -22.74 -5.66 -36.72
N PHE A 62 -23.46 -5.36 -35.65
CA PHE A 62 -22.90 -4.98 -34.37
C PHE A 62 -22.45 -6.19 -33.54
N SER A 63 -21.26 -6.08 -32.94
CA SER A 63 -20.65 -7.11 -32.11
C SER A 63 -20.06 -6.50 -30.84
N ILE A 64 -20.20 -7.21 -29.72
CA ILE A 64 -19.58 -6.89 -28.43
C ILE A 64 -18.66 -8.05 -28.07
N ILE A 65 -17.41 -7.73 -27.73
CA ILE A 65 -16.54 -8.65 -27.00
C ILE A 65 -16.29 -8.06 -25.61
N TYR A 66 -16.42 -8.87 -24.56
CA TYR A 66 -16.32 -8.39 -23.18
C TYR A 66 -15.46 -9.32 -22.31
N GLY A 67 -14.80 -8.75 -21.31
CA GLY A 67 -13.93 -9.46 -20.38
C GLY A 67 -12.48 -9.00 -20.46
N VAL A 68 -11.65 -9.59 -19.61
CA VAL A 68 -10.21 -9.28 -19.53
C VAL A 68 -9.54 -9.59 -20.88
N GLY A 69 -8.77 -8.63 -21.40
CA GLY A 69 -8.07 -8.77 -22.68
C GLY A 69 -8.96 -8.74 -23.93
N ALA A 70 -10.23 -8.34 -23.80
CA ALA A 70 -11.14 -8.20 -24.94
C ALA A 70 -10.59 -7.29 -26.05
N SER A 71 -9.77 -6.30 -25.70
CA SER A 71 -9.16 -5.37 -26.66
C SER A 71 -7.95 -5.92 -27.42
N LEU A 72 -7.62 -7.22 -27.26
CA LEU A 72 -6.54 -7.87 -28.03
C LEU A 72 -6.93 -8.16 -29.48
N VAL A 73 -8.23 -8.25 -29.77
CA VAL A 73 -8.70 -8.42 -31.15
C VAL A 73 -8.47 -7.14 -31.96
N GLU A 74 -8.21 -7.28 -33.25
CA GLU A 74 -8.02 -6.14 -34.15
C GLU A 74 -9.36 -5.50 -34.56
N ASN A 75 -9.29 -4.32 -35.20
CA ASN A 75 -10.44 -3.62 -35.78
C ASN A 75 -11.57 -3.31 -34.78
N ILE A 76 -11.20 -2.76 -33.62
CA ILE A 76 -12.16 -2.32 -32.60
C ILE A 76 -12.61 -0.88 -32.88
N ASP A 77 -13.92 -0.64 -32.86
CA ASP A 77 -14.50 0.69 -33.06
C ASP A 77 -14.64 1.51 -31.77
N LEU A 78 -14.75 0.81 -30.62
CA LEU A 78 -15.01 1.42 -29.32
C LEU A 78 -14.44 0.55 -28.20
N ILE A 79 -13.65 1.14 -27.30
CA ILE A 79 -13.13 0.50 -26.08
C ILE A 79 -13.76 1.15 -24.85
N ILE A 80 -14.48 0.35 -24.07
CA ILE A 80 -14.94 0.70 -22.72
C ILE A 80 -14.08 -0.06 -21.73
N TYR A 81 -13.23 0.64 -20.99
CA TYR A 81 -12.37 0.06 -19.97
C TYR A 81 -13.11 -0.01 -18.64
N VAL A 82 -13.26 -1.20 -18.08
CA VAL A 82 -13.88 -1.43 -16.78
C VAL A 82 -12.79 -1.44 -15.72
N ASP A 83 -12.90 -0.61 -14.69
CA ASP A 83 -11.86 -0.47 -13.66
C ASP A 83 -12.40 -0.62 -12.24
N LEU A 84 -11.52 -1.08 -11.34
CA LEU A 84 -11.87 -1.42 -9.97
C LEU A 84 -10.63 -1.36 -9.07
N ALA A 85 -10.71 -0.71 -7.92
CA ALA A 85 -9.61 -0.63 -6.98
C ALA A 85 -9.29 -1.99 -6.34
N ARG A 86 -8.01 -2.21 -6.02
CA ARG A 86 -7.54 -3.50 -5.49
C ARG A 86 -8.16 -3.85 -4.14
N TRP A 87 -8.48 -2.88 -3.29
CA TRP A 87 -9.17 -3.14 -2.02
C TRP A 87 -10.54 -3.79 -2.26
N GLU A 88 -11.27 -3.36 -3.30
CA GLU A 88 -12.58 -3.91 -3.63
C GLU A 88 -12.47 -5.28 -4.28
N ILE A 89 -11.46 -5.50 -5.15
CA ILE A 89 -11.12 -6.84 -5.66
C ILE A 89 -10.85 -7.82 -4.51
N GLN A 90 -10.09 -7.40 -3.50
CA GLN A 90 -9.79 -8.22 -2.33
C GLN A 90 -11.03 -8.54 -1.50
N LYS A 91 -11.95 -7.58 -1.30
CA LYS A 91 -13.22 -7.84 -0.62
C LYS A 91 -14.08 -8.85 -1.38
N ARG A 92 -14.11 -8.75 -2.71
CA ARG A 92 -14.79 -9.71 -3.58
C ARG A 92 -14.21 -11.12 -3.48
N TYR A 93 -12.88 -11.27 -3.42
CA TYR A 93 -12.27 -12.58 -3.15
C TYR A 93 -12.65 -13.12 -1.77
N ARG A 94 -12.66 -12.28 -0.73
CA ARG A 94 -13.07 -12.67 0.63
C ARG A 94 -14.55 -13.06 0.73
N SER A 95 -15.42 -12.59 -0.17
CA SER A 95 -16.83 -13.00 -0.21
C SER A 95 -17.03 -14.45 -0.64
N GLY A 96 -16.06 -15.03 -1.37
CA GLY A 96 -16.15 -16.35 -1.98
C GLY A 96 -17.00 -16.42 -3.26
N GLU A 97 -17.57 -15.30 -3.73
CA GLU A 97 -18.46 -15.26 -4.90
C GLU A 97 -17.72 -15.08 -6.23
N TYR A 98 -16.47 -14.61 -6.19
CA TYR A 98 -15.67 -14.27 -7.37
C TYR A 98 -14.52 -15.25 -7.58
N SER A 99 -13.93 -15.23 -8.78
CA SER A 99 -12.77 -16.05 -9.18
C SER A 99 -11.70 -15.15 -9.82
N ASN A 100 -10.44 -15.57 -9.69
CA ASN A 100 -9.32 -15.01 -10.44
C ASN A 100 -9.51 -15.17 -11.96
N TRP A 101 -8.83 -14.35 -12.76
CA TRP A 101 -8.92 -14.38 -14.22
C TRP A 101 -8.49 -15.75 -14.75
N GLN A 102 -9.41 -16.44 -15.44
CA GLN A 102 -9.21 -17.81 -15.94
C GLN A 102 -8.74 -18.82 -14.87
N GLY A 103 -9.02 -18.55 -13.59
CA GLY A 103 -8.62 -19.42 -12.48
C GLY A 103 -9.60 -20.56 -12.21
N ALA A 104 -10.90 -20.34 -12.48
CA ALA A 104 -11.99 -21.27 -12.14
C ALA A 104 -11.96 -21.71 -10.66
N ASN A 105 -11.70 -20.75 -9.76
CA ASN A 105 -11.38 -20.95 -8.35
C ASN A 105 -12.30 -20.18 -7.39
N THR A 106 -13.59 -20.07 -7.73
CA THR A 106 -14.60 -19.49 -6.84
C THR A 106 -14.62 -20.25 -5.50
N GLY A 107 -14.58 -19.50 -4.39
CA GLY A 107 -14.56 -20.07 -3.04
C GLY A 107 -13.19 -20.59 -2.56
N GLU A 108 -12.10 -20.34 -3.30
CA GLU A 108 -10.74 -20.64 -2.84
C GLU A 108 -10.32 -19.75 -1.64
N ASP A 109 -9.31 -20.20 -0.88
CA ASP A 109 -8.63 -19.41 0.15
C ASP A 109 -8.24 -18.02 -0.39
N SER A 110 -8.81 -16.97 0.21
CA SER A 110 -8.61 -15.60 -0.28
C SER A 110 -7.14 -15.18 -0.32
N LEU A 111 -6.29 -15.72 0.57
CA LEU A 111 -4.85 -15.44 0.54
C LEU A 111 -4.19 -15.98 -0.74
N ARG A 112 -4.58 -17.17 -1.21
CA ARG A 112 -4.08 -17.73 -2.48
C ARG A 112 -4.59 -16.93 -3.68
N MET A 113 -5.84 -16.49 -3.64
CA MET A 113 -6.41 -15.64 -4.69
C MET A 113 -5.70 -14.28 -4.79
N ILE A 114 -5.40 -13.68 -3.65
CA ILE A 114 -4.66 -12.42 -3.57
C ILE A 114 -3.21 -12.62 -4.01
N LYS A 115 -2.55 -13.70 -3.59
CA LYS A 115 -1.21 -14.08 -4.06
C LYS A 115 -1.17 -14.15 -5.59
N ARG A 116 -2.11 -14.86 -6.21
CA ARG A 116 -2.23 -14.91 -7.67
C ARG A 116 -2.43 -13.53 -8.29
N GLY A 117 -3.28 -12.70 -7.68
CA GLY A 117 -3.45 -11.30 -8.08
C GLY A 117 -2.12 -10.54 -8.07
N TYR A 118 -1.43 -10.53 -6.94
CA TYR A 118 -0.23 -9.75 -6.69
C TYR A 118 0.95 -10.14 -7.58
N PHE A 119 1.25 -11.44 -7.67
CA PHE A 119 2.45 -11.93 -8.36
C PHE A 119 2.24 -12.14 -9.86
N PHE A 120 1.00 -12.31 -10.33
CA PHE A 120 0.72 -12.65 -11.72
C PHE A 120 -0.26 -11.68 -12.39
N GLU A 121 -1.50 -11.60 -11.91
CA GLU A 121 -2.58 -10.96 -12.67
C GLU A 121 -2.47 -9.44 -12.71
N TRP A 122 -2.17 -8.80 -11.57
CA TRP A 122 -2.09 -7.34 -11.48
C TRP A 122 -0.90 -6.79 -12.28
N PRO A 123 0.33 -7.31 -12.17
CA PRO A 123 1.45 -6.83 -13.01
C PRO A 123 1.15 -6.96 -14.51
N LEU A 124 0.52 -8.07 -14.92
CA LEU A 124 0.11 -8.32 -16.30
C LEU A 124 -0.99 -7.33 -16.75
N ALA A 125 -2.02 -7.15 -15.93
CA ALA A 125 -3.13 -6.23 -16.21
C ALA A 125 -2.69 -4.77 -16.24
N ASP A 126 -1.81 -4.34 -15.34
CA ASP A 126 -1.30 -2.97 -15.26
C ASP A 126 -0.43 -2.64 -16.48
N ARG A 127 0.43 -3.57 -16.92
CA ARG A 127 1.20 -3.43 -18.18
C ARG A 127 0.26 -3.24 -19.37
N TYR A 128 -0.79 -4.03 -19.45
CA TYR A 128 -1.75 -3.96 -20.55
C TYR A 128 -2.60 -2.69 -20.51
N LYS A 129 -3.08 -2.29 -19.32
CA LYS A 129 -3.80 -1.03 -19.09
C LYS A 129 -3.01 0.16 -19.66
N ARG A 130 -1.71 0.24 -19.37
CA ARG A 130 -0.83 1.28 -19.92
C ARG A 130 -0.66 1.19 -21.44
N LYS A 131 -0.53 -0.03 -21.99
CA LYS A 131 -0.39 -0.26 -23.44
C LYS A 131 -1.59 0.27 -24.23
N ILE A 132 -2.80 0.16 -23.71
CA ILE A 132 -4.04 0.53 -24.41
C ILE A 132 -4.59 1.90 -24.03
N ALA A 133 -3.99 2.62 -23.07
CA ALA A 133 -4.55 3.84 -22.49
C ALA A 133 -5.02 4.87 -23.54
N ASN A 134 -4.21 5.09 -24.59
CA ASN A 134 -4.52 6.05 -25.66
C ASN A 134 -5.67 5.62 -26.60
N ASN A 135 -6.14 4.38 -26.48
CA ASN A 135 -7.17 3.81 -27.33
C ASN A 135 -8.50 3.62 -26.55
N ILE A 136 -8.54 3.94 -25.26
CA ILE A 136 -9.75 3.82 -24.45
C ILE A 136 -10.67 5.01 -24.75
N ASP A 137 -11.92 4.74 -25.11
CA ASP A 137 -12.93 5.78 -25.37
C ASP A 137 -13.68 6.16 -24.10
N TYR A 138 -14.01 5.18 -23.27
CA TYR A 138 -14.75 5.37 -22.02
C TYR A 138 -14.17 4.55 -20.88
N LEU A 139 -14.24 5.11 -19.68
CA LEU A 139 -14.01 4.40 -18.42
C LEU A 139 -15.36 4.06 -17.78
N LEU A 140 -15.50 2.83 -17.31
CA LEU A 140 -16.65 2.34 -16.55
C LEU A 140 -16.21 1.99 -15.13
N ASP A 141 -16.62 2.82 -14.18
CA ASP A 141 -16.50 2.57 -12.73
C ASP A 141 -17.56 1.55 -12.30
N ILE A 142 -17.12 0.44 -11.71
CA ILE A 142 -17.97 -0.65 -11.20
C ILE A 142 -17.76 -0.93 -9.71
N HIS A 143 -17.28 0.04 -8.92
CA HIS A 143 -17.17 -0.11 -7.46
C HIS A 143 -18.54 -0.40 -6.83
N ASP A 144 -19.60 0.25 -7.35
CA ASP A 144 -20.99 -0.13 -7.11
C ASP A 144 -21.55 -0.83 -8.36
N GLU A 145 -21.56 -2.16 -8.36
CA GLU A 145 -22.06 -2.96 -9.49
C GLU A 145 -23.52 -2.69 -9.82
N ALA A 146 -24.33 -2.27 -8.84
CA ALA A 146 -25.74 -1.94 -9.06
C ALA A 146 -25.92 -0.60 -9.77
N ASN A 147 -24.93 0.30 -9.66
CA ASN A 147 -24.97 1.65 -10.23
C ASN A 147 -23.65 1.99 -10.95
N PRO A 148 -23.32 1.30 -12.06
CA PRO A 148 -22.09 1.56 -12.78
C PRO A 148 -22.10 2.94 -13.44
N LYS A 149 -20.93 3.58 -13.50
CA LYS A 149 -20.80 4.98 -13.99
C LYS A 149 -19.85 5.05 -15.16
N LEU A 150 -20.34 5.57 -16.28
CA LEU A 150 -19.57 5.71 -17.51
C LEU A 150 -19.11 7.16 -17.67
N ILE A 151 -17.84 7.36 -17.98
CA ILE A 151 -17.26 8.67 -18.31
C ILE A 151 -16.41 8.56 -19.58
N LYS A 152 -16.36 9.63 -20.38
CA LYS A 152 -15.40 9.71 -21.49
C LYS A 152 -13.99 9.66 -20.94
N TYR A 153 -13.14 8.87 -21.56
CA TYR A 153 -11.77 8.69 -21.08
C TYR A 153 -10.97 10.00 -21.12
N SER A 154 -11.22 10.86 -22.11
CA SER A 154 -10.60 12.20 -22.20
C SER A 154 -10.91 13.08 -20.99
N ASP A 155 -12.15 13.06 -20.52
CA ASP A 155 -12.59 13.87 -19.38
C ASP A 155 -11.98 13.31 -18.08
N TYR A 156 -11.93 11.97 -17.97
CA TYR A 156 -11.25 11.27 -16.89
C TYR A 156 -9.75 11.64 -16.79
N ILE A 157 -9.03 11.62 -17.91
CA ILE A 157 -7.62 12.05 -17.96
C ILE A 157 -7.48 13.53 -17.57
N GLY A 158 -8.41 14.39 -17.98
CA GLY A 158 -8.48 15.77 -17.52
C GLY A 158 -8.59 15.88 -16.00
N GLY A 159 -9.43 15.06 -15.36
CA GLY A 159 -9.56 15.00 -13.91
C GLY A 159 -8.28 14.53 -13.21
N LEU A 160 -7.61 13.49 -13.72
CA LEU A 160 -6.32 13.04 -13.17
C LEU A 160 -5.24 14.13 -13.27
N LYS A 161 -5.23 14.90 -14.36
CA LYS A 161 -4.32 16.03 -14.54
C LYS A 161 -4.55 17.12 -13.49
N GLU A 162 -5.81 17.36 -13.11
CA GLU A 162 -6.15 18.31 -12.05
C GLU A 162 -5.68 17.82 -10.67
N VAL A 163 -5.75 16.50 -10.41
CA VAL A 163 -5.25 15.91 -9.16
C VAL A 163 -3.75 16.13 -8.98
N VAL A 164 -2.94 15.94 -10.03
CA VAL A 164 -1.49 16.17 -9.95
C VAL A 164 -1.08 17.64 -9.96
N ALA A 165 -2.03 18.58 -9.95
CA ALA A 165 -1.77 20.02 -9.90
C ALA A 165 -2.11 20.66 -8.54
N GLN A 166 -2.61 19.87 -7.57
CA GLN A 166 -3.04 20.38 -6.26
C GLN A 166 -2.79 19.34 -5.14
N PRO A 167 -2.83 19.75 -3.86
CA PRO A 167 -2.87 18.80 -2.75
C PRO A 167 -4.10 17.89 -2.84
N PHE A 168 -3.95 16.61 -2.53
CA PHE A 168 -5.06 15.66 -2.54
C PHE A 168 -4.93 14.59 -1.47
N SER A 169 -6.04 13.92 -1.14
CA SER A 169 -6.08 12.76 -0.27
C SER A 169 -6.68 11.58 -1.02
N LEU A 170 -6.25 10.38 -0.64
CA LEU A 170 -6.82 9.13 -1.13
C LEU A 170 -8.02 8.73 -0.27
N VAL A 171 -8.92 7.92 -0.83
CA VAL A 171 -9.99 7.29 -0.05
C VAL A 171 -9.36 6.31 0.94
N PRO A 172 -9.51 6.50 2.26
CA PRO A 172 -8.95 5.59 3.24
C PRO A 172 -9.67 4.23 3.18
N PHE A 173 -8.89 3.15 3.27
CA PHE A 173 -9.39 1.80 3.45
C PHE A 173 -9.11 1.36 4.89
N PHE A 174 -10.11 0.78 5.57
CA PHE A 174 -9.99 0.31 6.95
C PHE A 174 -10.29 -1.19 6.99
N ASP A 175 -9.43 -1.97 7.65
CA ASP A 175 -9.56 -3.44 7.71
C ASP A 175 -9.52 -3.93 9.18
N PRO A 176 -10.47 -4.79 9.60
CA PRO A 176 -10.36 -5.47 10.88
C PRO A 176 -9.16 -6.42 10.92
N GLY A 177 -8.72 -6.76 12.12
CA GLY A 177 -7.62 -7.71 12.33
C GLY A 177 -7.60 -8.26 13.74
N ILE A 178 -7.02 -9.45 13.95
CA ILE A 178 -7.07 -10.13 15.25
C ILE A 178 -6.49 -9.32 16.41
N TRP A 179 -5.53 -8.44 16.11
CA TRP A 179 -4.84 -7.60 17.06
C TRP A 179 -5.44 -6.19 17.16
N GLY A 180 -6.39 -5.85 16.28
CA GLY A 180 -6.89 -4.51 16.07
C GLY A 180 -7.56 -3.90 17.29
N GLY A 181 -7.41 -2.58 17.39
CA GLY A 181 -7.96 -1.74 18.43
C GLY A 181 -9.25 -1.03 18.02
N THR A 182 -9.61 -0.01 18.81
CA THR A 182 -10.86 0.75 18.62
C THR A 182 -10.65 2.25 18.47
N TRP A 183 -9.40 2.72 18.43
CA TRP A 183 -9.09 4.14 18.34
C TRP A 183 -9.57 4.72 17.01
N MET A 184 -9.32 4.06 15.89
CA MET A 184 -9.76 4.56 14.57
C MET A 184 -11.28 4.66 14.48
N GLN A 185 -12.01 3.68 15.05
CA GLN A 185 -13.47 3.70 15.08
C GLN A 185 -14.00 4.92 15.87
N LYS A 186 -13.39 5.20 17.04
CA LYS A 186 -13.79 6.31 17.91
C LYS A 186 -13.40 7.67 17.33
N THR A 187 -12.21 7.79 16.76
CA THR A 187 -11.63 9.05 16.30
C THR A 187 -12.21 9.49 14.95
N PHE A 188 -12.39 8.55 14.02
CA PHE A 188 -12.87 8.87 12.66
C PHE A 188 -14.35 8.59 12.43
N ASP A 189 -15.01 7.98 13.42
CA ASP A 189 -16.40 7.58 13.32
C ASP A 189 -16.72 6.57 12.18
N VAL A 190 -15.81 5.62 11.97
CA VAL A 190 -15.88 4.62 10.89
C VAL A 190 -15.96 3.19 11.43
N GLY A 191 -16.38 2.24 10.59
CA GLY A 191 -16.30 0.81 10.93
C GLY A 191 -17.13 0.39 12.15
N ARG A 192 -18.19 1.13 12.52
CA ARG A 192 -19.00 0.86 13.73
C ARG A 192 -19.62 -0.54 13.81
N LYS A 193 -19.74 -1.24 12.68
CA LYS A 193 -20.27 -2.61 12.59
C LYS A 193 -19.18 -3.68 12.77
N GLU A 194 -17.91 -3.29 12.59
CA GLU A 194 -16.78 -4.18 12.76
C GLU A 194 -16.44 -4.33 14.24
N LYS A 195 -15.87 -5.49 14.60
CA LYS A 195 -15.42 -5.75 15.98
C LYS A 195 -14.32 -4.79 16.42
N ASN A 196 -13.41 -4.47 15.50
CA ASN A 196 -12.26 -3.61 15.68
C ASN A 196 -11.77 -3.11 14.31
N LEU A 197 -10.76 -2.25 14.32
CA LEU A 197 -9.98 -1.91 13.13
C LEU A 197 -8.50 -2.08 13.48
N ALA A 198 -7.77 -2.81 12.65
CA ALA A 198 -6.35 -3.05 12.83
C ALA A 198 -5.52 -2.13 11.92
N TRP A 199 -5.91 -2.07 10.64
CA TRP A 199 -5.20 -1.31 9.63
C TRP A 199 -6.03 -0.15 9.09
N SER A 200 -5.35 0.94 8.73
CA SER A 200 -5.89 1.90 7.77
C SER A 200 -4.84 2.31 6.75
N PHE A 201 -5.13 2.00 5.49
CA PHE A 201 -4.33 2.44 4.36
C PHE A 201 -4.84 3.82 3.94
N ASN A 202 -4.06 4.86 4.20
CA ASN A 202 -4.36 6.22 3.79
C ASN A 202 -3.08 6.89 3.32
N GLY A 203 -2.71 6.63 2.07
CA GLY A 203 -1.42 7.02 1.48
C GLY A 203 -0.71 5.86 0.78
N VAL A 204 -1.46 4.93 0.18
CA VAL A 204 -0.94 3.78 -0.58
C VAL A 204 -1.71 3.68 -1.90
N PRO A 205 -1.29 4.38 -2.97
CA PRO A 205 -2.02 4.40 -4.23
C PRO A 205 -2.34 3.02 -4.82
N GLU A 206 -1.51 2.02 -4.54
CA GLU A 206 -1.68 0.63 -4.95
C GLU A 206 -2.88 -0.04 -4.27
N GLU A 207 -3.26 0.38 -3.07
CA GLU A 207 -4.35 -0.20 -2.27
C GLU A 207 -5.54 0.77 -2.11
N ASN A 208 -5.38 2.05 -2.47
CA ASN A 208 -6.41 3.06 -2.34
C ASN A 208 -7.06 3.45 -3.68
N SER A 209 -8.12 4.25 -3.58
CA SER A 209 -8.84 4.84 -4.70
C SER A 209 -8.88 6.37 -4.61
N LEU A 210 -9.33 7.00 -5.69
CA LEU A 210 -9.70 8.41 -5.78
C LEU A 210 -11.19 8.53 -6.01
N LEU A 211 -11.81 9.54 -5.39
CA LEU A 211 -13.16 9.96 -5.71
C LEU A 211 -13.11 11.27 -6.50
N LEU A 212 -13.54 11.22 -7.76
CA LEU A 212 -13.55 12.36 -8.66
C LEU A 212 -14.99 12.77 -8.96
N ASN A 213 -15.28 14.07 -8.96
CA ASN A 213 -16.61 14.61 -9.22
C ASN A 213 -16.65 15.28 -10.59
N PHE A 214 -17.48 14.75 -11.48
CA PHE A 214 -17.75 15.31 -12.80
C PHE A 214 -19.19 15.81 -12.87
N SER A 215 -19.36 17.12 -12.67
CA SER A 215 -20.67 17.79 -12.73
C SER A 215 -21.75 17.13 -11.85
N GLY A 216 -21.39 16.70 -10.64
CA GLY A 216 -22.27 16.04 -9.68
C GLY A 216 -22.18 14.51 -9.68
N THR A 217 -21.63 13.89 -10.73
CA THR A 217 -21.41 12.45 -10.79
C THR A 217 -20.07 12.11 -10.15
N ARG A 218 -20.10 11.35 -9.05
CA ARG A 218 -18.88 10.87 -8.38
C ARG A 218 -18.47 9.51 -8.94
N ILE A 219 -17.28 9.42 -9.53
CA ILE A 219 -16.67 8.15 -9.92
C ILE A 219 -15.58 7.78 -8.92
N GLU A 220 -15.41 6.49 -8.70
CA GLU A 220 -14.32 5.93 -7.91
C GLU A 220 -13.36 5.15 -8.81
N ILE A 221 -12.07 5.42 -8.70
CA ILE A 221 -11.05 4.85 -9.58
C ILE A 221 -9.80 4.46 -8.79
N PRO A 222 -9.06 3.42 -9.22
CA PRO A 222 -7.79 3.05 -8.59
C PRO A 222 -6.80 4.23 -8.57
N ALA A 223 -6.20 4.51 -7.41
CA ALA A 223 -5.29 5.64 -7.28
C ALA A 223 -3.97 5.43 -8.04
N ASN A 224 -3.54 4.18 -8.25
CA ASN A 224 -2.38 3.83 -9.09
C ASN A 224 -2.50 4.35 -10.53
N ASN A 225 -3.70 4.63 -11.02
CA ASN A 225 -3.91 5.23 -12.33
C ASN A 225 -3.26 6.63 -12.44
N LEU A 226 -3.07 7.37 -11.33
CA LEU A 226 -2.29 8.61 -11.35
C LEU A 226 -0.85 8.34 -11.79
N ILE A 227 -0.20 7.34 -11.19
CA ILE A 227 1.20 7.01 -11.48
C ILE A 227 1.32 6.49 -12.92
N PHE A 228 0.33 5.74 -13.41
CA PHE A 228 0.34 5.22 -14.77
C PHE A 228 0.21 6.28 -15.86
N ASN A 229 -0.43 7.40 -15.58
CA ASN A 229 -0.68 8.47 -16.58
C ASN A 229 0.20 9.71 -16.36
N PHE A 230 0.56 10.01 -15.12
CA PHE A 230 1.23 11.25 -14.68
C PHE A 230 2.33 10.95 -13.66
N GLY A 231 3.06 9.84 -13.85
CA GLY A 231 4.06 9.36 -12.89
C GLY A 231 5.20 10.35 -12.65
N GLU A 232 5.69 11.02 -13.70
CA GLU A 232 6.78 12.00 -13.55
C GLU A 232 6.29 13.30 -12.89
N GLU A 233 5.10 13.79 -13.23
CA GLU A 233 4.48 14.97 -12.61
C GLU A 233 4.14 14.73 -11.14
N LEU A 234 3.65 13.53 -10.80
CA LEU A 234 3.32 13.18 -9.43
C LEU A 234 4.59 12.98 -8.60
N LEU A 235 5.51 12.13 -9.06
CA LEU A 235 6.65 11.66 -8.26
C LEU A 235 7.87 12.58 -8.33
N GLY A 236 8.04 13.30 -9.45
CA GLY A 236 9.25 14.04 -9.81
C GLY A 236 10.26 13.16 -10.53
N THR A 237 11.04 13.75 -11.45
CA THR A 237 11.98 13.03 -12.34
C THR A 237 12.91 12.07 -11.61
N ARG A 238 13.46 12.47 -10.45
CA ARG A 238 14.36 11.62 -9.66
C ARG A 238 13.65 10.39 -9.10
N THR A 239 12.48 10.58 -8.50
CA THR A 239 11.72 9.50 -7.88
C THR A 239 11.16 8.56 -8.96
N PHE A 240 10.60 9.11 -10.03
CA PHE A 240 10.13 8.31 -11.18
C PHE A 240 11.28 7.53 -11.83
N GLY A 241 12.46 8.13 -11.99
CA GLY A 241 13.62 7.43 -12.53
C GLY A 241 14.10 6.25 -11.68
N ARG A 242 13.82 6.25 -10.37
CA ARG A 242 14.21 5.16 -9.44
C ARG A 242 13.15 4.07 -9.31
N PHE A 243 11.87 4.43 -9.28
CA PHE A 243 10.77 3.52 -8.95
C PHE A 243 9.82 3.24 -10.12
N GLY A 244 9.95 3.99 -11.22
CA GLY A 244 9.08 3.87 -12.38
C GLY A 244 7.62 4.11 -12.02
N HIS A 245 6.76 3.14 -12.35
CA HIS A 245 5.32 3.24 -12.16
C HIS A 245 4.84 2.76 -10.78
N GLU A 246 5.70 2.83 -9.76
CA GLU A 246 5.36 2.49 -8.38
C GLU A 246 5.42 3.75 -7.51
N PHE A 247 4.44 3.93 -6.64
CA PHE A 247 4.47 5.00 -5.66
C PHE A 247 5.31 4.53 -4.46
N PRO A 248 6.43 5.16 -4.09
CA PRO A 248 7.43 4.50 -3.23
C PRO A 248 7.26 4.73 -1.71
N ILE A 249 6.29 5.53 -1.29
CA ILE A 249 6.08 5.90 0.12
C ILE A 249 4.68 5.45 0.54
N ARG A 250 4.58 4.75 1.66
CA ARG A 250 3.33 4.34 2.28
C ARG A 250 3.15 5.02 3.62
N PHE A 251 1.95 5.56 3.85
CA PHE A 251 1.43 5.92 5.16
C PHE A 251 0.28 4.96 5.51
N ASN A 252 0.41 4.30 6.65
CA ASN A 252 -0.56 3.33 7.15
C ASN A 252 -0.74 3.48 8.66
N PHE A 253 -1.95 3.31 9.16
CA PHE A 253 -2.19 3.25 10.60
C PHE A 253 -2.21 1.81 11.08
N LEU A 254 -1.49 1.56 12.18
CA LEU A 254 -1.59 0.34 12.97
C LEU A 254 -2.25 0.70 14.30
N ASP A 255 -3.48 0.27 14.51
CA ASP A 255 -4.23 0.53 15.74
C ASP A 255 -4.24 -0.71 16.64
N THR A 256 -3.44 -0.67 17.70
CA THR A 256 -3.42 -1.69 18.75
C THR A 256 -4.07 -1.18 20.05
N MET A 257 -4.75 -0.05 20.01
CA MET A 257 -5.34 0.61 21.19
C MET A 257 -6.49 -0.21 21.76
N ASP A 258 -6.37 -0.66 23.01
CA ASP A 258 -7.27 -1.64 23.63
C ASP A 258 -7.29 -3.01 22.90
N GLY A 259 -6.32 -3.24 22.00
CA GLY A 259 -6.16 -4.45 21.22
C GLY A 259 -5.03 -5.33 21.76
N GLN A 260 -4.25 -5.92 20.86
CA GLN A 260 -3.14 -6.81 21.18
C GLN A 260 -1.89 -6.43 20.39
N ASN A 261 -0.76 -7.09 20.70
CA ASN A 261 0.48 -6.90 19.96
C ASN A 261 0.32 -7.28 18.47
N LEU A 262 1.01 -6.57 17.59
CA LEU A 262 1.24 -7.01 16.22
C LEU A 262 2.15 -8.25 16.21
N SER A 263 2.11 -9.08 15.17
CA SER A 263 3.04 -10.21 15.03
C SER A 263 4.50 -9.77 15.18
N LEU A 264 5.33 -10.61 15.79
CA LEU A 264 6.78 -10.46 15.76
C LEU A 264 7.26 -10.80 14.34
N GLN A 265 7.99 -9.89 13.71
CA GLN A 265 8.27 -10.00 12.28
C GLN A 265 9.62 -9.41 11.89
N VAL A 266 10.03 -9.69 10.66
CA VAL A 266 11.21 -9.11 10.00
C VAL A 266 10.92 -8.90 8.51
N HIS A 267 11.42 -7.81 7.94
CA HIS A 267 11.34 -7.55 6.50
C HIS A 267 12.58 -8.07 5.77
N PRO A 268 12.45 -8.55 4.52
CA PRO A 268 13.59 -9.07 3.77
C PRO A 268 14.61 -7.98 3.51
N LYS A 269 15.89 -8.37 3.47
CA LYS A 269 16.95 -7.58 2.87
C LYS A 269 16.75 -7.49 1.36
N VAL A 270 17.28 -6.44 0.76
CA VAL A 270 17.10 -6.16 -0.67
C VAL A 270 17.62 -7.30 -1.56
N ASP A 271 18.81 -7.83 -1.27
CA ASP A 271 19.42 -8.94 -2.00
C ASP A 271 18.54 -10.21 -1.96
N TYR A 272 18.03 -10.54 -0.76
CA TYR A 272 17.12 -11.66 -0.57
C TYR A 272 15.81 -11.48 -1.32
N ALA A 273 15.22 -10.28 -1.24
CA ALA A 273 13.94 -9.99 -1.89
C ALA A 273 14.05 -10.09 -3.43
N GLN A 274 15.15 -9.57 -3.98
CA GLN A 274 15.48 -9.69 -5.40
C GLN A 274 15.66 -11.15 -5.81
N GLU A 275 16.49 -11.91 -5.11
CA GLU A 275 16.78 -13.32 -5.46
C GLU A 275 15.55 -14.22 -5.32
N LYS A 276 14.75 -14.05 -4.26
CA LYS A 276 13.66 -14.97 -3.93
C LYS A 276 12.30 -14.60 -4.52
N PHE A 277 12.05 -13.32 -4.82
CA PHE A 277 10.72 -12.87 -5.26
C PHE A 277 10.75 -11.99 -6.51
N GLY A 278 11.92 -11.57 -6.98
CA GLY A 278 12.06 -10.70 -8.15
C GLY A 278 11.60 -9.26 -7.93
N VAL A 279 11.65 -8.77 -6.69
CA VAL A 279 11.32 -7.37 -6.37
C VAL A 279 12.57 -6.50 -6.26
N ASN A 280 12.50 -5.25 -6.71
CA ASN A 280 13.69 -4.41 -6.87
C ASN A 280 14.13 -3.69 -5.58
N TYR A 281 13.23 -3.56 -4.61
CA TYR A 281 13.48 -2.97 -3.29
C TYR A 281 12.55 -3.61 -2.27
N THR A 282 12.79 -3.33 -0.99
CA THR A 282 12.10 -3.99 0.12
C THR A 282 11.33 -2.99 0.98
N GLN A 283 10.56 -3.53 1.92
CA GLN A 283 9.87 -2.79 2.97
C GLN A 283 10.87 -2.42 4.08
N ASP A 284 11.61 -1.34 3.87
CA ASP A 284 12.15 -0.59 5.01
C ASP A 284 10.99 0.25 5.58
N GLU A 285 10.87 0.30 6.91
CA GLU A 285 9.77 0.99 7.56
C GLU A 285 10.20 1.76 8.81
N SER A 286 9.25 2.50 9.37
CA SER A 286 9.43 3.22 10.62
C SER A 286 8.10 3.40 11.33
N TYR A 287 8.15 3.43 12.66
CA TYR A 287 7.00 3.64 13.53
C TYR A 287 7.05 5.02 14.13
N TYR A 288 6.18 5.91 13.63
CA TYR A 288 5.89 7.16 14.31
C TYR A 288 4.71 6.97 15.27
N VAL A 289 4.93 7.21 16.56
CA VAL A 289 3.91 7.00 17.58
C VAL A 289 2.92 8.16 17.55
N LEU A 290 1.72 7.91 17.04
CA LEU A 290 0.63 8.90 17.03
C LEU A 290 -0.03 9.00 18.40
N GLU A 291 -0.33 7.86 19.02
CA GLU A 291 -0.88 7.76 20.37
C GLU A 291 -0.27 6.56 21.11
N ALA A 292 -0.10 6.64 22.42
CA ALA A 292 0.40 5.53 23.24
C ALA A 292 -0.09 5.66 24.69
N LYS A 293 -0.49 4.54 25.30
CA LYS A 293 -0.64 4.49 26.77
C LYS A 293 0.73 4.39 27.44
N ASN A 294 0.76 4.66 28.75
CA ASN A 294 1.99 4.68 29.54
C ASN A 294 2.81 3.39 29.42
N ASP A 295 2.18 2.22 29.34
CA ASP A 295 2.89 0.92 29.30
C ASP A 295 3.04 0.36 27.87
N ALA A 296 2.74 1.16 26.83
CA ALA A 296 2.94 0.75 25.45
C ALA A 296 4.44 0.59 25.16
N VAL A 297 4.79 -0.44 24.39
CA VAL A 297 6.19 -0.76 24.07
C VAL A 297 6.37 -1.05 22.58
N VAL A 298 7.56 -0.74 22.07
CA VAL A 298 8.06 -1.26 20.80
C VAL A 298 8.97 -2.43 21.09
N TYR A 299 8.82 -3.50 20.30
CA TYR A 299 9.80 -4.56 20.21
C TYR A 299 10.72 -4.23 19.04
N LEU A 300 12.03 -4.10 19.27
CA LEU A 300 12.96 -3.62 18.25
C LEU A 300 14.36 -4.21 18.46
N GLY A 301 14.77 -5.10 17.57
CA GLY A 301 16.01 -5.86 17.68
C GLY A 301 15.98 -6.93 18.78
N VAL A 302 17.17 -7.47 19.08
CA VAL A 302 17.35 -8.55 20.07
C VAL A 302 17.98 -8.02 21.36
N ASN A 303 17.83 -8.75 22.46
CA ASN A 303 18.61 -8.45 23.66
C ASN A 303 20.11 -8.68 23.44
N ASN A 304 20.94 -7.99 24.22
CA ASN A 304 22.40 -8.15 24.16
C ASN A 304 22.81 -9.61 24.42
N GLY A 305 23.71 -10.14 23.59
CA GLY A 305 24.25 -11.50 23.74
C GLY A 305 23.31 -12.63 23.30
N VAL A 306 22.22 -12.31 22.58
CA VAL A 306 21.38 -13.35 21.95
C VAL A 306 22.13 -13.95 20.76
N GLU A 307 22.29 -15.28 20.79
CA GLU A 307 22.82 -16.04 19.66
C GLU A 307 21.71 -16.38 18.67
N LYS A 308 22.00 -16.23 17.37
CA LYS A 308 21.02 -16.44 16.30
C LYS A 308 20.44 -17.86 16.32
N ASP A 309 21.27 -18.88 16.44
CA ASP A 309 20.81 -20.28 16.47
C ASP A 309 19.85 -20.54 17.64
N ALA A 310 20.15 -19.98 18.82
CA ALA A 310 19.30 -20.13 20.01
C ALA A 310 17.95 -19.41 19.87
N LEU A 311 17.92 -18.26 19.19
CA LEU A 311 16.69 -17.56 18.84
C LEU A 311 15.83 -18.36 17.85
N ILE A 312 16.44 -18.85 16.77
CA ILE A 312 15.74 -19.62 15.74
C ILE A 312 15.21 -20.94 16.30
N SER A 313 15.98 -21.64 17.13
CA SER A 313 15.50 -22.85 17.80
C SER A 313 14.28 -22.57 18.66
N ALA A 314 14.27 -21.48 19.44
CA ALA A 314 13.13 -21.10 20.26
C ALA A 314 11.88 -20.75 19.43
N LEU A 315 12.05 -20.06 18.30
CA LEU A 315 10.93 -19.77 17.38
C LEU A 315 10.36 -21.07 16.77
N LYS A 316 11.22 -21.99 16.33
CA LYS A 316 10.80 -23.29 15.76
C LYS A 316 10.16 -24.22 16.80
N GLU A 317 10.55 -24.11 18.07
CA GLU A 317 9.87 -24.80 19.17
C GLU A 317 8.48 -24.21 19.42
N ALA A 318 8.34 -22.89 19.39
CA ALA A 318 7.05 -22.22 19.55
C ALA A 318 6.08 -22.51 18.41
N GLU A 319 6.57 -22.61 17.18
CA GLU A 319 5.75 -22.99 16.01
C GLU A 319 5.09 -24.37 16.16
N LYS A 320 5.75 -25.32 16.83
CA LYS A 320 5.19 -26.65 17.10
C LYS A 320 4.03 -26.62 18.09
N GLY A 321 3.91 -25.54 18.88
CA GLY A 321 2.86 -25.34 19.88
C GLY A 321 3.14 -26.00 21.23
N ASP A 322 4.33 -26.57 21.44
CA ASP A 322 4.68 -27.26 22.69
C ASP A 322 5.05 -26.28 23.82
N VAL A 323 5.63 -25.11 23.48
CA VAL A 323 6.14 -24.10 24.42
C VAL A 323 5.95 -22.70 23.82
N SER A 324 5.49 -21.72 24.61
CA SER A 324 5.44 -20.32 24.17
C SER A 324 6.83 -19.76 23.94
N PHE A 325 6.98 -18.89 22.94
CA PHE A 325 8.23 -18.14 22.74
C PHE A 325 8.50 -17.18 23.91
N ASP A 326 9.71 -17.22 24.48
CA ASP A 326 10.14 -16.34 25.58
C ASP A 326 10.62 -15.00 25.02
N ASP A 327 9.68 -14.15 24.66
CA ASP A 327 9.96 -12.84 24.09
C ASP A 327 10.75 -11.93 25.05
N GLN A 328 10.75 -12.18 26.38
CA GLN A 328 11.50 -11.36 27.36
C GLN A 328 12.98 -11.68 27.30
N LYS A 329 13.32 -12.96 27.12
CA LYS A 329 14.69 -13.41 26.97
C LYS A 329 15.32 -12.95 25.67
N TYR A 330 14.58 -13.01 24.56
CA TYR A 330 15.16 -12.86 23.23
C TYR A 330 15.04 -11.44 22.63
N ILE A 331 13.94 -10.73 22.86
CA ILE A 331 13.61 -9.53 22.09
C ILE A 331 13.70 -8.27 22.96
N TYR A 332 14.39 -7.26 22.44
CA TYR A 332 14.54 -5.99 23.14
C TYR A 332 13.22 -5.19 23.08
N ARG A 333 12.87 -4.55 24.22
CA ARG A 333 11.66 -3.76 24.38
C ARG A 333 12.00 -2.36 24.85
N TYR A 334 11.36 -1.38 24.25
CA TYR A 334 11.48 0.02 24.63
C TYR A 334 10.11 0.65 24.85
N GLN A 335 9.98 1.48 25.88
CA GLN A 335 8.72 2.15 26.21
C GLN A 335 8.40 3.25 25.19
N MET A 336 7.20 3.21 24.62
CA MET A 336 6.75 4.19 23.64
C MET A 336 6.18 5.46 24.28
N LYS A 337 6.43 6.61 23.64
CA LYS A 337 5.76 7.87 23.94
C LYS A 337 5.20 8.49 22.66
N LYS A 338 4.11 9.24 22.80
CA LYS A 338 3.56 10.04 21.70
C LYS A 338 4.66 10.92 21.08
N HIS A 339 4.76 10.86 19.75
CA HIS A 339 5.79 11.47 18.92
C HIS A 339 7.20 10.88 19.00
N ASP A 340 7.40 9.72 19.64
CA ASP A 340 8.59 8.93 19.36
C ASP A 340 8.58 8.45 17.89
N HIS A 341 9.75 8.19 17.34
CA HIS A 341 9.94 7.67 16.00
C HIS A 341 11.04 6.61 15.99
N TYR A 342 10.69 5.39 15.61
CA TYR A 342 11.60 4.26 15.52
C TYR A 342 11.88 3.89 14.07
N SER A 343 13.14 3.87 13.65
CA SER A 343 13.56 3.35 12.34
C SER A 343 13.57 1.83 12.37
N ILE A 344 13.15 1.18 11.28
CA ILE A 344 13.08 -0.27 11.13
C ILE A 344 13.63 -0.64 9.75
N PRO A 345 14.96 -0.54 9.54
CA PRO A 345 15.58 -1.00 8.31
C PRO A 345 15.44 -2.52 8.19
N SER A 346 15.40 -3.04 6.97
CA SER A 346 15.31 -4.48 6.67
C SER A 346 16.27 -5.34 7.50
N GLY A 347 15.84 -6.55 7.85
CA GLY A 347 16.57 -7.46 8.74
C GLY A 347 16.48 -7.17 10.24
N THR A 348 15.79 -6.10 10.64
CA THR A 348 15.50 -5.80 12.06
C THR A 348 14.26 -6.57 12.52
N ILE A 349 14.40 -7.38 13.57
CA ILE A 349 13.23 -8.00 14.23
C ILE A 349 12.44 -6.92 14.94
N HIS A 350 11.13 -6.88 14.76
CA HIS A 350 10.30 -5.85 15.38
C HIS A 350 8.85 -6.28 15.57
N SER A 351 8.13 -5.51 16.39
CA SER A 351 6.67 -5.55 16.55
C SER A 351 6.19 -4.28 17.26
N SER A 352 5.03 -3.77 16.85
CA SER A 352 4.29 -2.79 17.64
C SER A 352 3.52 -3.49 18.76
N GLY A 353 3.80 -3.13 20.00
CA GLY A 353 3.06 -3.62 21.15
C GLY A 353 1.63 -3.08 21.21
N LYS A 354 0.82 -3.69 22.06
CA LYS A 354 -0.54 -3.23 22.35
C LYS A 354 -0.56 -1.80 22.90
N ASP A 355 -1.76 -1.22 22.89
CA ASP A 355 -2.05 0.08 23.51
C ASP A 355 -1.34 1.28 22.85
N SER A 356 -1.11 1.19 21.53
CA SER A 356 -0.55 2.27 20.71
C SER A 356 -1.33 2.47 19.39
N VAL A 357 -1.13 3.63 18.78
CA VAL A 357 -1.51 3.93 17.41
C VAL A 357 -0.25 4.40 16.71
N ILE A 358 0.16 3.65 15.69
CA ILE A 358 1.36 3.93 14.92
C ILE A 358 0.96 4.47 13.56
N LEU A 359 1.55 5.60 13.17
CA LEU A 359 1.67 5.98 11.78
C LEU A 359 2.93 5.29 11.24
N GLU A 360 2.71 4.19 10.54
CA GLU A 360 3.75 3.44 9.83
C GLU A 360 4.10 4.20 8.55
N ILE A 361 5.38 4.56 8.44
CA ILE A 361 5.94 5.19 7.25
C ILE A 361 6.93 4.21 6.64
N SER A 362 6.60 3.66 5.47
CA SER A 362 7.37 2.58 4.87
C SER A 362 7.57 2.75 3.37
N ALA A 363 8.51 1.99 2.83
CA ALA A 363 8.54 1.68 1.41
C ALA A 363 7.33 0.80 1.02
N THR A 364 6.91 0.92 -0.24
CA THR A 364 5.63 0.39 -0.71
C THR A 364 5.47 -1.12 -0.83
N PRO A 365 6.50 -1.96 -1.11
CA PRO A 365 6.33 -3.41 -1.20
C PRO A 365 5.67 -3.96 0.07
N ASN A 366 4.35 -4.16 0.06
CA ASN A 366 3.53 -4.25 1.27
C ASN A 366 3.14 -5.67 1.67
N ARG A 367 3.60 -6.67 0.91
CA ARG A 367 3.33 -8.09 1.17
C ARG A 367 4.51 -8.82 1.79
N PHE A 368 5.70 -8.21 1.86
CA PHE A 368 6.92 -8.86 2.32
C PHE A 368 7.17 -8.69 3.81
N THR A 369 6.32 -9.34 4.60
CA THR A 369 6.45 -9.42 6.06
C THR A 369 6.63 -10.87 6.46
N PHE A 370 7.80 -11.23 6.99
CA PHE A 370 8.04 -12.57 7.51
C PHE A 370 7.66 -12.62 8.98
N LYS A 371 6.51 -13.22 9.26
CA LYS A 371 6.05 -13.41 10.64
C LYS A 371 6.89 -14.50 11.28
N LEU A 372 7.50 -14.19 12.42
CA LEU A 372 8.34 -15.11 13.19
C LEU A 372 7.53 -15.80 14.28
N TRP A 373 6.65 -15.05 14.94
CA TRP A 373 5.78 -15.54 15.99
C TRP A 373 4.58 -14.61 16.16
N ASP A 374 3.45 -15.18 16.58
CA ASP A 374 2.19 -14.44 16.66
C ASP A 374 1.45 -14.59 17.99
N TRP A 375 2.21 -14.68 19.08
CA TRP A 375 1.67 -14.66 20.45
C TRP A 375 0.75 -15.85 20.77
N ASP A 376 1.01 -16.99 20.12
CA ASP A 376 0.24 -18.25 20.23
C ASP A 376 -1.24 -18.11 19.84
N ARG A 377 -1.54 -17.13 18.98
CA ARG A 377 -2.90 -16.81 18.53
C ARG A 377 -3.30 -17.59 17.29
N VAL A 378 -4.61 -17.77 17.17
CA VAL A 378 -5.27 -18.21 15.94
C VAL A 378 -5.95 -17.03 15.24
N ASP A 379 -6.09 -17.11 13.92
CA ASP A 379 -6.82 -16.14 13.13
C ASP A 379 -8.35 -16.24 13.36
N PHE A 380 -9.14 -15.37 12.72
CA PHE A 380 -10.61 -15.40 12.80
C PHE A 380 -11.23 -16.71 12.30
N ASP A 381 -10.50 -17.47 11.48
CA ASP A 381 -10.89 -18.81 11.00
C ASP A 381 -10.57 -19.94 12.01
N GLY A 382 -9.91 -19.61 13.12
CA GLY A 382 -9.49 -20.57 14.14
C GLY A 382 -8.19 -21.33 13.81
N LEU A 383 -7.51 -21.00 12.71
CA LEU A 383 -6.22 -21.58 12.33
C LEU A 383 -5.06 -20.67 12.75
N PRO A 384 -3.87 -21.22 13.09
CA PRO A 384 -2.68 -20.40 13.29
C PRO A 384 -2.37 -19.58 12.04
N ARG A 385 -1.98 -18.31 12.23
CA ARG A 385 -1.51 -17.49 11.10
C ARG A 385 -0.19 -18.09 10.56
N PRO A 386 0.03 -18.08 9.24
CA PRO A 386 1.28 -18.56 8.68
C PRO A 386 2.47 -17.78 9.28
N VAL A 387 3.45 -18.52 9.80
CA VAL A 387 4.78 -18.01 10.13
C VAL A 387 5.77 -18.40 9.03
N ASN A 388 6.84 -17.64 8.90
CA ASN A 388 7.80 -17.72 7.81
C ASN A 388 9.22 -17.77 8.37
N ILE A 389 9.46 -18.67 9.34
CA ILE A 389 10.72 -18.69 10.10
C ILE A 389 11.92 -18.91 9.19
N ASP A 390 11.83 -19.75 8.16
CA ASP A 390 12.96 -19.98 7.23
C ASP A 390 13.31 -18.73 6.41
N HIS A 391 12.30 -17.99 5.94
CA HIS A 391 12.53 -16.67 5.31
C HIS A 391 13.10 -15.67 6.31
N GLY A 392 12.56 -15.65 7.54
CA GLY A 392 13.03 -14.79 8.61
C GLY A 392 14.49 -15.05 8.99
N GLU A 393 14.87 -16.32 9.17
CA GLU A 393 16.21 -16.78 9.51
C GLU A 393 17.26 -16.24 8.52
N ALA A 394 16.95 -16.26 7.22
CA ALA A 394 17.85 -15.72 6.20
C ALA A 394 18.03 -14.19 6.25
N ASN A 395 17.11 -13.48 6.90
CA ASN A 395 17.04 -12.01 6.89
C ASN A 395 17.38 -11.36 8.22
N ILE A 396 17.32 -12.07 9.35
CA ILE A 396 17.64 -11.53 10.67
C ILE A 396 19.12 -11.13 10.77
N ASP A 397 19.33 -9.85 11.08
CA ASP A 397 20.62 -9.27 11.44
C ASP A 397 20.79 -9.27 12.96
N ILE A 398 21.49 -10.29 13.48
CA ILE A 398 21.63 -10.48 14.94
C ILE A 398 22.44 -9.40 15.63
N TYR A 399 23.31 -8.68 14.90
CA TYR A 399 24.10 -7.57 15.45
C TYR A 399 23.23 -6.34 15.83
N LYS A 400 21.96 -6.30 15.40
CA LYS A 400 20.99 -5.27 15.79
C LYS A 400 20.44 -5.57 17.18
N ASP A 401 21.34 -5.59 18.15
CA ASP A 401 21.05 -5.78 19.55
C ASP A 401 20.60 -4.48 20.23
N GLN A 402 20.21 -4.58 21.50
CA GLN A 402 19.77 -3.45 22.31
C GLN A 402 20.70 -2.23 22.21
N GLN A 403 22.01 -2.39 22.35
CA GLN A 403 22.94 -1.26 22.36
C GLN A 403 22.99 -0.55 21.00
N TRP A 404 23.00 -1.33 19.92
CA TRP A 404 22.99 -0.79 18.57
C TRP A 404 21.65 -0.10 18.26
N VAL A 405 20.53 -0.74 18.60
CA VAL A 405 19.18 -0.22 18.36
C VAL A 405 18.93 1.10 19.10
N GLU A 406 19.29 1.19 20.38
CA GLU A 406 19.14 2.42 21.18
C GLU A 406 19.91 3.59 20.57
N LYS A 407 21.06 3.32 19.94
CA LYS A 407 21.91 4.32 19.32
C LYS A 407 21.42 4.75 17.94
N GLU A 408 21.03 3.80 17.09
CA GLU A 408 20.83 4.03 15.66
C GLU A 408 19.35 4.17 15.27
N LEU A 409 18.43 3.50 15.99
CA LEU A 409 17.04 3.34 15.55
C LEU A 409 16.01 4.08 16.41
N ILE A 410 16.32 4.39 17.67
CA ILE A 410 15.38 5.03 18.59
C ILE A 410 15.56 6.55 18.57
N ASN A 411 14.52 7.26 18.10
CA ASN A 411 14.47 8.72 18.08
C ASN A 411 15.72 9.41 17.49
N PRO A 412 16.21 9.04 16.28
CA PRO A 412 17.32 9.72 15.65
C PRO A 412 16.88 11.09 15.13
N PHE A 413 16.75 12.04 16.05
CA PHE A 413 16.25 13.40 15.79
C PHE A 413 17.41 14.36 15.55
N SER A 414 17.30 15.17 14.50
CA SER A 414 18.20 16.30 14.29
C SER A 414 17.42 17.53 13.87
N THR A 415 17.72 18.67 14.49
CA THR A 415 17.16 19.95 14.08
C THR A 415 17.72 20.34 12.71
N ILE A 416 16.82 20.64 11.78
CA ILE A 416 17.19 21.09 10.43
C ILE A 416 17.12 22.61 10.37
N ALA A 417 16.00 23.17 10.82
CA ALA A 417 15.80 24.60 10.89
C ALA A 417 14.82 24.94 12.01
N LYS A 418 14.88 26.18 12.50
CA LYS A 418 13.92 26.71 13.46
C LYS A 418 13.81 28.22 13.29
N GLY A 419 12.66 28.75 13.64
CA GLY A 419 12.41 30.18 13.70
C GLY A 419 11.44 30.52 14.81
N GLU A 420 10.94 31.74 14.80
CA GLU A 420 9.92 32.14 15.75
C GLU A 420 8.62 31.35 15.50
N GLY A 421 8.18 30.58 16.48
CA GLY A 421 6.93 29.81 16.40
C GLY A 421 6.97 28.56 15.51
N TRP A 422 8.13 28.12 15.04
CA TRP A 422 8.26 26.87 14.28
C TRP A 422 9.62 26.17 14.43
N LEU A 423 9.61 24.85 14.26
CA LEU A 423 10.75 23.94 14.31
C LEU A 423 10.57 22.84 13.24
N GLU A 424 11.62 22.59 12.46
CA GLU A 424 11.73 21.44 11.55
C GLU A 424 12.82 20.48 12.08
N GLU A 425 12.45 19.21 12.22
CA GLU A 425 13.34 18.13 12.65
C GLU A 425 13.35 17.03 11.60
N LYS A 426 14.54 16.52 11.26
CA LYS A 426 14.65 15.20 10.64
C LYS A 426 14.32 14.16 11.71
N THR A 427 13.46 13.21 11.39
CA THR A 427 13.12 12.13 12.31
C THR A 427 13.36 10.75 11.70
N GLY A 428 13.78 9.80 12.53
CA GLY A 428 13.31 8.42 12.43
C GLY A 428 13.81 7.52 11.29
N LEU A 429 14.78 7.89 10.45
CA LEU A 429 15.23 6.97 9.38
C LEU A 429 16.75 6.78 9.34
N HIS A 430 17.15 5.53 9.20
CA HIS A 430 18.53 5.08 9.08
C HIS A 430 19.13 5.50 7.72
N GLU A 431 20.46 5.50 7.60
CA GLU A 431 21.14 5.96 6.39
C GLU A 431 20.86 5.07 5.15
N THR A 432 20.50 3.80 5.38
CA THR A 432 20.19 2.82 4.34
C THR A 432 18.82 3.04 3.67
N GLU A 433 17.92 3.77 4.33
CA GLU A 433 16.57 4.00 3.83
C GLU A 433 16.54 5.18 2.84
N PHE A 434 15.75 5.11 1.79
CA PHE A 434 15.66 6.21 0.80
C PHE A 434 14.62 7.28 1.15
N ILE A 435 13.73 6.99 2.08
CA ILE A 435 12.75 7.95 2.57
C ILE A 435 13.48 8.93 3.49
N GLU A 436 13.07 10.18 3.48
CA GLU A 436 13.42 11.15 4.51
C GLU A 436 12.12 11.62 5.16
N THR A 437 12.07 11.60 6.50
CA THR A 437 10.96 12.20 7.23
C THR A 437 11.37 13.49 7.93
N ARG A 438 10.44 14.44 7.92
CA ARG A 438 10.54 15.75 8.54
C ARG A 438 9.32 15.99 9.42
N ARG A 439 9.54 16.14 10.72
CA ARG A 439 8.51 16.62 11.64
C ARG A 439 8.59 18.13 11.72
N HIS A 440 7.47 18.80 11.46
CA HIS A 440 7.34 20.24 11.64
C HIS A 440 6.44 20.49 12.84
N THR A 441 6.89 21.30 13.79
CA THR A 441 6.11 21.77 14.93
C THR A 441 5.94 23.28 14.79
N PHE A 442 4.71 23.79 14.74
CA PHE A 442 4.49 25.21 14.45
C PHE A 442 3.14 25.74 14.95
N ASN A 443 3.08 27.05 15.21
CA ASN A 443 1.87 27.76 15.65
C ASN A 443 1.48 28.95 14.75
N ARG A 444 2.09 29.02 13.57
CA ARG A 444 1.90 30.07 12.55
C ARG A 444 2.13 29.49 11.17
N LYS A 445 1.93 30.29 10.12
CA LYS A 445 2.25 29.91 8.75
C LYS A 445 3.73 29.57 8.58
N VAL A 446 4.01 28.40 7.99
CA VAL A 446 5.36 27.92 7.68
C VAL A 446 5.41 27.51 6.21
N ARG A 447 6.49 27.93 5.55
CA ARG A 447 6.83 27.53 4.18
C ARG A 447 7.46 26.14 4.19
N HIS A 448 6.99 25.29 3.30
CA HIS A 448 7.57 23.99 3.01
C HIS A 448 8.06 23.94 1.56
N GLU A 449 9.23 23.34 1.37
CA GLU A 449 9.75 22.98 0.06
C GLU A 449 9.42 21.52 -0.25
N ASN A 450 9.15 21.23 -1.52
CA ASN A 450 8.79 19.90 -1.98
C ASN A 450 10.01 19.02 -2.31
N HIS A 451 11.20 19.63 -2.40
CA HIS A 451 12.48 18.94 -2.67
C HIS A 451 12.52 18.17 -4.01
N GLY A 452 11.73 18.60 -5.00
CA GLY A 452 11.67 17.96 -6.32
C GLY A 452 11.17 16.51 -6.28
N SER A 453 10.39 16.15 -5.27
CA SER A 453 9.83 14.82 -5.05
C SER A 453 8.37 14.94 -4.62
N VAL A 454 7.58 13.87 -4.75
CA VAL A 454 6.28 13.80 -4.07
C VAL A 454 6.47 13.92 -2.55
N ASN A 455 5.64 14.71 -1.88
CA ASN A 455 5.60 14.74 -0.41
C ASN A 455 4.31 14.08 0.07
N VAL A 456 4.44 13.12 0.99
CA VAL A 456 3.31 12.51 1.72
C VAL A 456 3.32 13.08 3.12
N LEU A 457 2.20 13.63 3.57
CA LEU A 457 2.09 14.32 4.85
C LEU A 457 0.92 13.80 5.68
N ASN A 458 1.06 13.87 7.00
CA ASN A 458 -0.02 13.62 7.96
C ASN A 458 -0.05 14.71 9.04
N LEU A 459 -1.24 15.14 9.45
CA LEU A 459 -1.41 16.04 10.60
C LEU A 459 -1.38 15.22 11.90
N VAL A 460 -0.23 15.16 12.55
CA VAL A 460 0.04 14.27 13.69
C VAL A 460 -0.16 14.94 15.06
N GLU A 461 -0.43 16.23 15.11
CA GLU A 461 -0.86 16.98 16.31
C GLU A 461 -1.67 18.21 15.87
N GLY A 462 -2.67 18.60 16.66
CA GLY A 462 -3.63 19.64 16.29
C GLY A 462 -4.86 19.10 15.55
N LYS A 463 -5.94 19.87 15.54
CA LYS A 463 -7.24 19.41 14.99
C LYS A 463 -7.37 19.69 13.50
N GLU A 464 -6.88 20.85 13.06
CA GLU A 464 -7.02 21.30 11.67
C GLU A 464 -5.85 22.19 11.23
N ALA A 465 -5.49 22.08 9.95
CA ALA A 465 -4.56 22.99 9.30
C ALA A 465 -5.05 23.35 7.90
N LEU A 466 -4.46 24.40 7.32
CA LEU A 466 -4.73 24.83 5.95
C LEU A 466 -3.42 24.81 5.16
N VAL A 467 -3.45 24.13 4.02
CA VAL A 467 -2.38 24.16 3.01
C VAL A 467 -2.74 25.20 1.97
N THR A 468 -1.84 26.11 1.65
CA THR A 468 -2.07 27.20 0.70
C THR A 468 -0.93 27.30 -0.31
N SER A 469 -1.26 27.70 -1.53
CA SER A 469 -0.26 28.04 -2.55
C SER A 469 0.28 29.46 -2.30
N PRO A 470 1.61 29.63 -2.19
CA PRO A 470 2.24 30.95 -2.12
C PRO A 470 1.97 31.84 -3.34
N THR A 471 1.74 31.22 -4.49
CA THR A 471 1.61 31.84 -5.82
C THR A 471 0.17 31.79 -6.36
N GLY A 472 -0.75 31.10 -5.66
CA GLY A 472 -2.13 30.93 -6.09
C GLY A 472 -2.33 29.85 -7.16
N GLU A 473 -1.44 28.86 -7.23
CA GLU A 473 -1.50 27.74 -8.19
C GLU A 473 -2.62 26.73 -7.90
N PHE A 474 -3.07 26.65 -6.65
CA PHE A 474 -4.16 25.78 -6.21
C PHE A 474 -4.98 26.43 -5.10
N ASP A 475 -6.24 26.00 -4.97
CA ASP A 475 -7.16 26.48 -3.94
C ASP A 475 -6.76 25.99 -2.53
N PRO A 476 -6.99 26.77 -1.47
CA PRO A 476 -6.67 26.35 -0.11
C PRO A 476 -7.23 24.96 0.25
N TYR A 477 -6.35 24.07 0.69
CA TYR A 477 -6.67 22.68 1.01
C TYR A 477 -6.68 22.46 2.52
N ARG A 478 -7.86 22.22 3.09
CA ARG A 478 -8.04 21.99 4.53
C ARG A 478 -7.69 20.54 4.87
N ILE A 479 -6.94 20.36 5.96
CA ILE A 479 -6.59 19.06 6.51
C ILE A 479 -7.09 18.92 7.96
N GLN A 480 -7.48 17.72 8.35
CA GLN A 480 -7.91 17.39 9.70
C GLN A 480 -6.91 16.48 10.41
N TYR A 481 -7.05 16.34 11.74
CA TYR A 481 -6.20 15.47 12.54
C TYR A 481 -6.13 14.05 11.96
N ALA A 482 -4.92 13.52 11.90
CA ALA A 482 -4.57 12.21 11.37
C ALA A 482 -4.95 11.98 9.89
N GLN A 483 -5.35 13.01 9.14
CA GLN A 483 -5.54 12.91 7.70
C GLN A 483 -4.20 12.87 6.98
N THR A 484 -3.99 11.86 6.12
CA THR A 484 -2.88 11.87 5.16
C THR A 484 -3.27 12.60 3.89
N PHE A 485 -2.35 13.39 3.36
CA PHE A 485 -2.48 14.08 2.09
C PHE A 485 -1.15 14.05 1.33
N ILE A 486 -1.23 14.25 0.02
CA ILE A 486 -0.12 14.16 -0.91
C ILE A 486 0.02 15.50 -1.62
N ILE A 487 1.26 15.97 -1.73
CA ILE A 487 1.66 17.12 -2.54
C ILE A 487 2.45 16.58 -3.75
N PRO A 488 1.90 16.66 -4.97
CA PRO A 488 2.61 16.29 -6.19
C PRO A 488 3.94 17.05 -6.37
N ALA A 489 4.89 16.45 -7.09
CA ALA A 489 6.19 17.08 -7.39
C ALA A 489 6.08 18.38 -8.23
N THR A 490 4.96 18.58 -8.94
CA THR A 490 4.63 19.82 -9.68
C THR A 490 4.49 21.06 -8.79
N ILE A 491 4.20 20.88 -7.49
CA ILE A 491 4.04 21.99 -6.53
C ILE A 491 5.38 22.20 -5.84
N GLU A 492 6.18 23.17 -6.27
CA GLU A 492 7.54 23.34 -5.75
C GLU A 492 7.56 23.74 -4.26
N SER A 493 6.61 24.58 -3.84
CA SER A 493 6.50 25.05 -2.47
C SER A 493 5.06 25.31 -2.05
N TYR A 494 4.79 25.15 -0.75
CA TYR A 494 3.46 25.33 -0.15
C TYR A 494 3.57 25.84 1.27
N ASP A 495 2.55 26.57 1.74
CA ASP A 495 2.47 27.06 3.11
C ASP A 495 1.47 26.24 3.92
N ILE A 496 1.82 25.86 5.15
CA ILE A 496 0.89 25.23 6.11
C ILE A 496 0.74 26.12 7.34
N GLU A 497 -0.49 26.30 7.81
CA GLU A 497 -0.80 27.05 9.03
C GLU A 497 -1.90 26.39 9.87
N PRO A 498 -1.91 26.59 11.21
CA PRO A 498 -3.05 26.20 12.03
C PRO A 498 -4.33 26.89 11.53
N TYR A 499 -5.43 26.15 11.50
CA TYR A 499 -6.68 26.65 10.92
C TYR A 499 -7.89 26.31 11.80
N GLY A 500 -8.98 27.06 11.61
CA GLY A 500 -10.25 26.81 12.30
C GLY A 500 -10.07 26.77 13.82
N VAL A 501 -10.40 25.63 14.42
CA VAL A 501 -10.31 25.43 15.88
C VAL A 501 -8.88 25.37 16.41
N SER A 502 -7.88 25.18 15.55
CA SER A 502 -6.46 25.16 15.93
C SER A 502 -5.75 26.50 15.81
N LEU A 503 -6.47 27.58 15.50
CA LEU A 503 -5.89 28.93 15.52
C LEU A 503 -5.31 29.27 16.91
N GLY A 504 -4.02 29.62 16.94
CA GLY A 504 -3.28 29.91 18.17
C GLY A 504 -2.75 28.68 18.91
N GLU A 505 -3.06 27.46 18.43
CA GLU A 505 -2.47 26.22 18.93
C GLU A 505 -1.16 25.90 18.23
N THR A 506 -0.30 25.14 18.89
CA THR A 506 0.85 24.50 18.24
C THR A 506 0.40 23.18 17.65
N ILE A 507 0.58 23.00 16.35
CA ILE A 507 0.27 21.78 15.61
C ILE A 507 1.55 21.11 15.10
N LYS A 508 1.43 19.86 14.63
CA LYS A 508 2.55 19.13 14.04
C LYS A 508 2.15 18.39 12.78
N THR A 509 3.01 18.48 11.77
CA THR A 509 2.92 17.63 10.58
C THR A 509 4.10 16.68 10.52
N MET A 510 3.84 15.46 10.06
CA MET A 510 4.86 14.51 9.63
C MET A 510 4.90 14.52 8.11
N LYS A 511 6.05 14.83 7.51
CA LYS A 511 6.27 14.89 6.06
C LYS A 511 7.28 13.81 5.65
N ALA A 512 7.01 13.07 4.60
CA ALA A 512 7.92 12.09 4.01
C ALA A 512 8.12 12.36 2.51
N PHE A 513 9.35 12.19 2.03
CA PHE A 513 9.72 12.31 0.61
C PHE A 513 10.94 11.43 0.29
N VAL A 514 11.23 11.20 -0.99
CA VAL A 514 12.43 10.46 -1.41
C VAL A 514 13.62 11.41 -1.50
N ARG A 515 14.72 11.11 -0.79
CA ARG A 515 15.91 11.98 -0.70
C ARG A 515 16.90 11.86 -1.85
#